data_AF-A0A918F6H1-F1
#
_entry.id   AF-A0A918F6H1-F1
#
_cell.length_a   1.000
_cell.length_b   1.000
_cell.length_c   1.000
_cell.angle_alpha   90.00
_cell.angle_beta   90.00
_cell.angle_gamma   90.00
#
_symmetry.space_group_name_H-M   'P 1'
#
loop_
_entity.id
_entity.type
_entity.pdbx_description
1 polymer ?
#
loop_
_entity_poly.entity_id
_entity_poly.type
_entity_poly.pdbx_seq_one_letter_code
_entity_poly.pdbx_strand_id
1 'polypeptide(L)'
;MTTTSAIRAIGGARLCGSGRKAGELYLECGVSAGGQGIEAFLQDLPLQIDQEAFNISPLGVTTFLDPQGVTHVLDWVGEGHYPEVADFIEEARLKGVSRKISHTAPISGLTQDSRLFLVHPRAAIVNTDQLPTPAGFHCPCGHRHTAQQGCLGWAWHALPNDGQGKRKLAESRSYAVKSSHVPKEAEYALAVFMVVPITALTVIVSPDTQTLTERLEQARLTGIPVLMADE
;
A
#
# COMPACT_ATOMS: atom_id res chain seq x y z
N MET A 1 29.42 -3.82 -3.33
CA MET A 1 28.21 -3.00 -3.19
C MET A 1 27.44 -3.12 -4.50
N THR A 2 26.40 -3.95 -4.54
CA THR A 2 25.48 -4.04 -5.67
C THR A 2 24.68 -2.75 -5.72
N THR A 3 24.85 -1.95 -6.77
CA THR A 3 23.98 -0.82 -7.08
C THR A 3 22.59 -1.38 -7.38
N THR A 4 21.68 -1.30 -6.40
CA THR A 4 20.28 -1.64 -6.61
C THR A 4 19.72 -0.67 -7.66
N SER A 5 19.43 -1.17 -8.86
CA SER A 5 18.79 -0.38 -9.91
C SER A 5 17.46 0.17 -9.40
N ALA A 6 17.20 1.45 -9.63
CA ALA A 6 15.91 2.05 -9.29
C ALA A 6 14.78 1.31 -10.02
N ILE A 7 13.72 0.96 -9.29
CA ILE A 7 12.52 0.37 -9.87
C ILE A 7 11.36 1.27 -9.47
N ARG A 8 10.67 1.86 -10.45
CA ARG A 8 9.58 2.80 -10.19
C ARG A 8 8.23 2.15 -10.35
N ALA A 9 7.23 2.66 -9.64
CA ALA A 9 5.85 2.29 -9.88
C ALA A 9 5.38 2.82 -11.25
N ILE A 10 4.41 2.14 -11.85
CA ILE A 10 3.75 2.61 -13.06
C ILE A 10 2.84 3.79 -12.69
N GLY A 11 2.94 4.87 -13.47
CA GLY A 11 2.10 6.06 -13.33
C GLY A 11 0.66 5.85 -13.80
N GLY A 12 -0.05 6.95 -14.00
CA GLY A 12 -1.47 6.95 -14.40
C GLY A 12 -2.43 6.96 -13.22
N ALA A 13 -3.73 6.89 -13.54
CA ALA A 13 -4.79 7.05 -12.57
C ALA A 13 -4.85 5.87 -11.59
N ARG A 14 -5.23 6.16 -10.36
CA ARG A 14 -5.44 5.21 -9.26
C ARG A 14 -6.78 5.49 -8.60
N LEU A 15 -7.32 4.56 -7.81
CA LEU A 15 -8.60 4.81 -7.12
C LEU A 15 -8.53 6.04 -6.20
N CYS A 16 -7.34 6.39 -5.70
CA CYS A 16 -7.11 7.59 -4.90
C CYS A 16 -6.92 8.90 -5.70
N GLY A 17 -6.96 8.89 -7.04
CA GLY A 17 -6.86 10.12 -7.82
C GLY A 17 -6.45 9.97 -9.29
N SER A 18 -6.45 11.10 -10.01
CA SER A 18 -6.14 11.17 -11.44
C SER A 18 -4.71 10.74 -11.82
N GLY A 19 -3.80 10.67 -10.84
CA GLY A 19 -2.44 10.22 -11.05
C GLY A 19 -1.44 11.04 -10.26
N ARG A 20 -0.23 11.13 -10.81
CA ARG A 20 0.85 11.97 -10.29
C ARG A 20 0.51 13.45 -10.53
N LYS A 21 1.15 14.35 -9.79
CA LYS A 21 0.94 15.79 -9.92
C LYS A 21 2.28 16.51 -9.93
N ALA A 22 2.44 17.49 -10.82
CA ALA A 22 3.64 18.32 -10.89
C ALA A 22 4.08 18.87 -9.51
N GLY A 23 5.38 18.79 -9.22
CA GLY A 23 5.99 19.32 -7.99
C GLY A 23 5.87 18.43 -6.76
N GLU A 24 5.19 17.29 -6.88
CA GLU A 24 5.00 16.34 -5.79
C GLU A 24 6.10 15.27 -5.77
N LEU A 25 6.29 14.67 -4.59
CA LEU A 25 7.23 13.56 -4.36
C LEU A 25 6.46 12.28 -4.03
N TYR A 26 6.90 11.15 -4.56
CA TYR A 26 6.28 9.84 -4.35
C TYR A 26 7.29 8.80 -3.83
N LEU A 27 6.90 8.07 -2.78
CA LEU A 27 7.54 6.82 -2.36
C LEU A 27 7.03 5.67 -3.20
N GLU A 28 7.93 4.86 -3.76
CA GLU A 28 7.54 3.84 -4.72
C GLU A 28 8.13 2.47 -4.40
N CYS A 29 7.29 1.44 -4.58
CA CYS A 29 7.72 0.06 -4.81
C CYS A 29 7.29 -0.31 -6.22
N GLY A 30 8.26 -0.35 -7.13
CA GLY A 30 7.99 -0.65 -8.54
C GLY A 30 7.76 -2.14 -8.82
N VAL A 31 7.24 -2.43 -10.01
CA VAL A 31 7.09 -3.79 -10.54
C VAL A 31 8.15 -3.99 -11.61
N SER A 32 8.86 -5.12 -11.58
CA SER A 32 9.89 -5.45 -12.55
C SER A 32 9.79 -6.90 -13.02
N ALA A 33 10.26 -7.15 -14.25
CA ALA A 33 10.45 -8.52 -14.72
C ALA A 33 11.52 -9.22 -13.86
N GLY A 34 11.20 -10.39 -13.32
CA GLY A 34 12.06 -11.13 -12.39
C GLY A 34 12.00 -10.65 -10.93
N GLY A 35 11.18 -9.64 -10.62
CA GLY A 35 10.86 -9.27 -9.24
C GLY A 35 9.93 -10.29 -8.57
N GLN A 36 9.67 -10.09 -7.27
CA GLN A 36 8.69 -10.90 -6.53
C GLN A 36 7.26 -10.43 -6.82
N GLY A 37 6.31 -11.36 -6.79
CA GLY A 37 4.88 -11.04 -6.84
C GLY A 37 4.43 -10.25 -5.61
N ILE A 38 3.30 -9.54 -5.72
CA ILE A 38 2.78 -8.71 -4.62
C ILE A 38 2.51 -9.54 -3.36
N GLU A 39 2.17 -10.82 -3.53
CA GLU A 39 1.95 -11.80 -2.46
C GLU A 39 3.12 -11.92 -1.50
N ALA A 40 4.36 -11.80 -1.97
CA ALA A 40 5.55 -11.91 -1.12
C ALA A 40 5.67 -10.76 -0.10
N PHE A 41 4.90 -9.69 -0.29
CA PHE A 41 4.93 -8.49 0.54
C PHE A 41 3.66 -8.34 1.38
N LEU A 42 2.70 -9.26 1.25
CA LEU A 42 1.49 -9.24 2.04
C LEU A 42 1.74 -9.76 3.45
N GLN A 43 1.11 -9.12 4.41
CA GLN A 43 0.98 -9.62 5.76
C GLN A 43 -0.29 -10.45 5.84
N ASP A 44 -0.14 -11.76 5.64
CA ASP A 44 -1.27 -12.68 5.51
C ASP A 44 -2.07 -12.90 6.78
N LEU A 45 -1.45 -12.70 7.95
CA LEU A 45 -2.11 -12.46 9.24
C LEU A 45 -1.86 -10.99 9.62
N PRO A 46 -2.76 -10.06 9.22
CA PRO A 46 -2.54 -8.62 9.37
C PRO A 46 -2.17 -8.21 10.78
N LEU A 47 -1.12 -7.40 10.91
CA LEU A 47 -0.63 -6.93 12.21
C LEU A 47 -1.51 -5.76 12.67
N GLN A 48 -2.35 -6.01 13.67
CA GLN A 48 -3.19 -4.96 14.24
C GLN A 48 -2.33 -3.84 14.81
N ILE A 49 -2.79 -2.60 14.58
CA ILE A 49 -2.11 -1.40 15.06
C ILE A 49 -3.08 -0.60 15.91
N ASP A 50 -2.59 -0.19 17.07
CA ASP A 50 -3.22 0.84 17.89
C ASP A 50 -2.90 2.21 17.29
N GLN A 51 -3.93 2.86 16.73
CA GLN A 51 -3.79 4.16 16.08
C GLN A 51 -3.24 5.23 17.03
N GLU A 52 -3.68 5.25 18.29
CA GLU A 52 -3.29 6.27 19.27
C GLU A 52 -1.85 6.03 19.73
N ALA A 53 -1.50 4.78 20.03
CA ALA A 53 -0.16 4.42 20.48
C ALA A 53 0.91 4.74 19.42
N PHE A 54 0.58 4.61 18.13
CA PHE A 54 1.48 4.92 17.03
C PHE A 54 1.31 6.35 16.48
N ASN A 55 0.40 7.15 17.06
CA ASN A 55 0.07 8.52 16.62
C ASN A 55 -0.18 8.61 15.11
N ILE A 56 -0.93 7.64 14.56
CA ILE A 56 -1.15 7.54 13.12
C ILE A 56 -2.31 8.44 12.71
N SER A 57 -2.00 9.35 11.79
CA SER A 57 -3.00 10.14 11.09
C SER A 57 -3.62 9.34 9.94
N PRO A 58 -4.95 9.33 9.77
CA PRO A 58 -5.61 8.80 8.57
C PRO A 58 -5.27 9.57 7.28
N LEU A 59 -4.58 10.71 7.41
CA LEU A 59 -4.15 11.57 6.32
C LEU A 59 -2.63 11.53 6.16
N GLY A 60 -2.20 11.21 4.94
CA GLY A 60 -0.79 11.23 4.55
C GLY A 60 0.00 10.03 5.07
N VAL A 61 1.31 10.24 5.23
CA VAL A 61 2.25 9.24 5.74
C VAL A 61 2.78 9.67 7.11
N THR A 62 3.07 8.70 7.96
CA THR A 62 3.74 8.87 9.25
C THR A 62 5.07 8.10 9.20
N THR A 63 6.07 8.52 9.98
CA THR A 63 7.33 7.77 10.12
C THR A 63 7.50 7.22 11.52
N PHE A 64 8.15 6.07 11.64
CA PHE A 64 8.47 5.45 12.92
C PHE A 64 9.85 4.80 12.87
N LEU A 65 10.50 4.63 14.02
CA LEU A 65 11.75 3.89 14.16
C LEU A 65 11.45 2.43 14.55
N ASP A 66 12.08 1.49 13.86
CA ASP A 66 12.08 0.09 14.30
C ASP A 66 13.07 -0.16 15.46
N PRO A 67 13.06 -1.35 16.10
CA PRO A 67 14.00 -1.68 17.16
C PRO A 67 15.47 -1.70 16.75
N GLN A 68 15.77 -1.70 15.45
CA GLN A 68 17.11 -1.64 14.88
C GLN A 68 17.56 -0.20 14.58
N GLY A 69 16.70 0.79 14.82
CA GLY A 69 16.97 2.21 14.57
C GLY A 69 16.77 2.64 13.12
N VAL A 70 16.11 1.84 12.29
CA VAL A 70 15.76 2.19 10.91
C VAL A 70 14.44 2.97 10.91
N THR A 71 14.43 4.11 10.22
CA THR A 71 13.19 4.87 10.03
C THR A 71 12.37 4.25 8.90
N HIS A 72 11.12 3.89 9.16
CA HIS A 72 10.18 3.39 8.16
C HIS A 72 9.04 4.37 7.95
N VAL A 73 8.26 4.12 6.89
CA VAL A 73 7.07 4.88 6.58
C VAL A 73 5.85 4.01 6.80
N LEU A 74 4.85 4.55 7.48
CA LEU A 74 3.52 3.98 7.61
C LEU A 74 2.54 4.86 6.85
N ASP A 75 1.73 4.24 6.02
CA ASP A 75 0.82 4.91 5.11
C ASP A 75 -0.60 4.38 5.25
N TRP A 76 -1.53 5.28 5.55
CA TRP A 76 -2.94 4.95 5.69
C TRP A 76 -3.61 4.89 4.31
N VAL A 77 -4.06 3.70 3.95
CA VAL A 77 -4.91 3.48 2.77
C VAL A 77 -6.35 3.78 3.17
N GLY A 78 -6.90 4.86 2.62
CA GLY A 78 -8.24 5.33 2.98
C GLY A 78 -9.35 4.50 2.32
N GLU A 79 -10.28 3.99 3.14
CA GLU A 79 -11.42 3.19 2.69
C GLU A 79 -12.39 3.96 1.79
N GLY A 80 -12.39 5.30 1.84
CA GLY A 80 -13.17 6.13 0.92
C GLY A 80 -12.74 5.98 -0.56
N HIS A 81 -11.48 5.61 -0.80
CA HIS A 81 -10.95 5.34 -2.14
C HIS A 81 -10.79 3.85 -2.41
N TYR A 82 -10.41 3.07 -1.39
CA TYR A 82 -10.24 1.62 -1.47
C TYR A 82 -11.16 0.96 -0.45
N PRO A 83 -12.47 0.79 -0.72
CA PRO A 83 -13.40 0.29 0.30
C PRO A 83 -13.04 -1.09 0.85
N GLU A 84 -12.26 -1.87 0.10
CA GLU A 84 -11.70 -3.14 0.55
C GLU A 84 -10.20 -3.19 0.31
N VAL A 85 -9.47 -3.89 1.19
CA VAL A 85 -8.01 -4.02 1.08
C VAL A 85 -7.58 -4.63 -0.25
N ALA A 86 -8.37 -5.59 -0.76
CA ALA A 86 -8.11 -6.21 -2.06
C ALA A 86 -8.13 -5.19 -3.21
N ASP A 87 -8.88 -4.09 -3.11
CA ASP A 87 -8.88 -3.04 -4.14
C ASP A 87 -7.48 -2.42 -4.28
N PHE A 88 -6.80 -2.17 -3.17
CA PHE A 88 -5.44 -1.65 -3.17
C PHE A 88 -4.43 -2.69 -3.63
N ILE A 89 -4.56 -3.94 -3.15
CA ILE A 89 -3.64 -5.02 -3.52
C ILE A 89 -3.69 -5.30 -5.02
N GLU A 90 -4.87 -5.36 -5.62
CA GLU A 90 -5.02 -5.63 -7.06
C GLU A 90 -4.53 -4.45 -7.92
N GLU A 91 -4.70 -3.21 -7.45
CA GLU A 91 -4.08 -2.06 -8.11
C GLU A 91 -2.54 -2.10 -8.00
N ALA A 92 -2.01 -2.41 -6.82
CA ALA A 92 -0.57 -2.54 -6.56
C ALA A 92 0.05 -3.69 -7.35
N ARG A 93 -0.68 -4.79 -7.58
CA ARG A 93 -0.25 -5.88 -8.47
C ARG A 93 0.02 -5.39 -9.88
N LEU A 94 -0.83 -4.50 -10.38
CA LEU A 94 -0.76 -4.00 -11.76
C LEU A 94 0.27 -2.89 -11.91
N LYS A 95 0.42 -2.02 -10.90
CA LYS A 95 1.15 -0.75 -11.03
C LYS A 95 2.26 -0.55 -10.03
N GLY A 96 2.45 -1.46 -9.07
CA GLY A 96 3.27 -1.23 -7.90
C GLY A 96 2.63 -0.26 -6.92
N VAL A 97 3.31 -0.04 -5.80
CA VAL A 97 2.89 0.90 -4.76
C VAL A 97 3.49 2.27 -5.07
N SER A 98 2.67 3.33 -5.05
CA SER A 98 3.11 4.72 -5.23
C SER A 98 2.33 5.61 -4.28
N ARG A 99 3.01 6.24 -3.32
CA ARG A 99 2.39 7.06 -2.28
C ARG A 99 2.95 8.46 -2.26
N LYS A 100 2.05 9.44 -2.36
CA LYS A 100 2.39 10.86 -2.34
C LYS A 100 2.87 11.29 -0.96
N ILE A 101 3.93 12.07 -0.92
CA ILE A 101 4.54 12.61 0.28
C ILE A 101 4.25 14.10 0.36
N SER A 102 3.65 14.54 1.48
CA SER A 102 3.40 15.96 1.71
C SER A 102 4.72 16.74 1.77
N HIS A 103 4.66 18.06 1.57
CA HIS A 103 5.84 18.93 1.68
C HIS A 103 6.44 18.96 3.09
N THR A 104 5.65 18.60 4.09
CA THR A 104 6.00 18.65 5.51
C THR A 104 6.31 17.28 6.11
N ALA A 105 6.20 16.19 5.33
CA ALA A 105 6.44 14.85 5.85
C ALA A 105 7.92 14.64 6.20
N PRO A 106 8.24 14.05 7.37
CA PRO A 106 9.60 13.93 7.88
C PRO A 106 10.37 12.77 7.21
N ILE A 107 10.78 12.92 5.95
CA ILE A 107 11.48 11.86 5.21
C ILE A 107 13.02 11.85 5.38
N SER A 108 13.58 12.79 6.15
CA SER A 108 15.04 12.98 6.30
C SER A 108 15.77 11.81 7.00
N GLY A 109 15.06 10.87 7.62
CA GLY A 109 15.62 9.67 8.24
C GLY A 109 15.53 8.40 7.40
N LEU A 110 14.92 8.46 6.21
CA LEU A 110 14.75 7.28 5.36
C LEU A 110 16.09 6.86 4.73
N THR A 111 16.25 5.57 4.52
CA THR A 111 17.42 4.91 3.94
C THR A 111 17.00 3.79 2.98
N GLN A 112 17.95 3.11 2.34
CA GLN A 112 17.65 1.94 1.51
C GLN A 112 17.08 0.75 2.31
N ASP A 113 17.30 0.72 3.63
CA ASP A 113 16.74 -0.28 4.52
C ASP A 113 15.31 0.05 4.96
N SER A 114 14.87 1.30 4.73
CA SER A 114 13.50 1.72 4.98
C SER A 114 12.50 0.91 4.16
N ARG A 115 11.28 0.81 4.69
CA ARG A 115 10.16 0.08 4.13
C ARG A 115 8.91 0.94 4.24
N LEU A 116 7.96 0.68 3.37
CA LEU A 116 6.62 1.27 3.40
C LEU A 116 5.65 0.23 3.95
N PHE A 117 5.04 0.54 5.08
CA PHE A 117 4.02 -0.24 5.76
C PHE A 117 2.64 0.32 5.40
N LEU A 118 1.81 -0.48 4.76
CA LEU A 118 0.49 -0.07 4.32
C LEU A 118 -0.53 -0.56 5.33
N VAL A 119 -1.30 0.37 5.89
CA VAL A 119 -2.39 0.07 6.83
C VAL A 119 -3.74 0.36 6.22
N HIS A 120 -4.75 -0.39 6.62
CA HIS A 120 -6.13 -0.17 6.22
C HIS A 120 -7.08 -0.45 7.39
N PRO A 121 -8.15 0.35 7.59
CA PRO A 121 -9.11 0.16 8.70
C PRO A 121 -9.87 -1.18 8.65
N ARG A 122 -9.92 -1.80 7.46
CA ARG A 122 -10.54 -3.11 7.21
C ARG A 122 -9.53 -4.25 6.96
N ALA A 123 -8.28 -4.08 7.37
CA ALA A 123 -7.23 -5.08 7.13
C ALA A 123 -7.37 -6.32 8.01
N ALA A 124 -7.68 -6.15 9.31
CA ALA A 124 -7.93 -7.28 10.19
C ALA A 124 -9.43 -7.47 10.41
N ILE A 125 -9.87 -8.73 10.48
CA ILE A 125 -11.17 -9.11 11.05
C ILE A 125 -10.90 -9.75 12.40
N VAL A 126 -11.45 -9.18 13.49
CA VAL A 126 -11.06 -9.54 14.86
C VAL A 126 -11.91 -10.63 15.49
N ASN A 127 -13.08 -10.93 14.92
CA ASN A 127 -14.03 -11.93 15.42
C ASN A 127 -14.14 -13.16 14.50
N THR A 128 -13.07 -13.53 13.79
CA THR A 128 -13.11 -14.62 12.79
C THR A 128 -13.41 -16.01 13.34
N ASP A 129 -13.19 -16.24 14.63
CA ASP A 129 -13.58 -17.45 15.35
C ASP A 129 -15.10 -17.66 15.40
N GLN A 130 -15.87 -16.57 15.27
CA GLN A 130 -17.33 -16.57 15.27
C GLN A 130 -17.92 -16.60 13.85
N LEU A 131 -17.09 -16.45 12.82
CA LEU A 131 -17.53 -16.38 11.43
C LEU A 131 -17.39 -17.73 10.72
N PRO A 132 -18.36 -18.12 9.87
CA PRO A 132 -18.23 -19.30 9.04
C PRO A 132 -17.10 -19.11 8.02
N THR A 133 -16.34 -20.16 7.74
CA THR A 133 -15.36 -20.14 6.64
C THR A 133 -16.06 -19.88 5.32
N PRO A 134 -15.68 -18.84 4.55
CA PRO A 134 -16.36 -18.54 3.31
C PRO A 134 -15.97 -19.58 2.26
N ALA A 135 -16.91 -19.93 1.37
CA ALA A 135 -16.66 -20.93 0.35
C ALA A 135 -15.55 -20.46 -0.60
N GLY A 136 -14.58 -21.35 -0.88
CA GLY A 136 -13.45 -21.02 -1.76
C GLY A 136 -12.39 -20.11 -1.12
N PHE A 137 -12.39 -20.00 0.22
CA PHE A 137 -11.33 -19.30 0.95
C PHE A 137 -9.95 -19.85 0.59
N HIS A 138 -8.99 -18.94 0.37
CA HIS A 138 -7.59 -19.29 0.26
C HIS A 138 -6.72 -18.16 0.83
N CYS A 139 -5.58 -18.54 1.40
CA CYS A 139 -4.52 -17.57 1.72
C CYS A 139 -3.97 -16.99 0.40
N PRO A 140 -3.83 -15.66 0.26
CA PRO A 140 -3.27 -15.06 -0.95
C PRO A 140 -1.78 -15.38 -1.11
N CYS A 141 -1.06 -15.63 0.00
CA CYS A 141 0.38 -15.93 -0.02
C CYS A 141 0.70 -17.40 -0.28
N GLY A 142 -0.31 -18.26 -0.44
CA GLY A 142 -0.11 -19.71 -0.63
C GLY A 142 0.27 -20.48 0.64
N HIS A 143 0.29 -19.83 1.80
CA HIS A 143 0.46 -20.49 3.09
C HIS A 143 -0.81 -21.27 3.51
N ARG A 144 -0.69 -22.16 4.49
CA ARG A 144 -1.80 -22.99 5.01
C ARG A 144 -2.60 -22.29 6.11
N HIS A 145 -2.89 -21.00 5.93
CA HIS A 145 -3.75 -20.26 6.85
C HIS A 145 -5.23 -20.54 6.59
N THR A 146 -6.00 -20.55 7.67
CA THR A 146 -7.47 -20.71 7.68
C THR A 146 -8.15 -19.36 7.82
N ALA A 147 -9.44 -19.30 7.48
CA ALA A 147 -10.25 -18.10 7.65
C ALA A 147 -10.33 -17.66 9.12
N GLN A 148 -10.42 -18.62 10.06
CA GLN A 148 -10.52 -18.40 11.51
C GLN A 148 -9.23 -17.85 12.14
N GLN A 149 -8.11 -17.87 11.41
CA GLN A 149 -6.88 -17.23 11.87
C GLN A 149 -6.86 -15.72 11.57
N GLY A 150 -7.92 -15.15 10.98
CA GLY A 150 -7.92 -13.74 10.59
C GLY A 150 -7.15 -13.47 9.30
N CYS A 151 -6.97 -14.47 8.45
CA CYS A 151 -6.10 -14.33 7.28
C CYS A 151 -6.64 -13.34 6.24
N LEU A 152 -5.74 -12.55 5.66
CA LEU A 152 -6.00 -11.50 4.66
C LEU A 152 -6.77 -12.00 3.42
N GLY A 153 -6.84 -13.31 3.19
CA GLY A 153 -7.71 -13.91 2.18
C GLY A 153 -9.17 -13.44 2.24
N TRP A 154 -9.65 -13.05 3.43
CA TRP A 154 -10.97 -12.43 3.61
C TRP A 154 -11.20 -11.19 2.74
N ALA A 155 -10.15 -10.44 2.39
CA ALA A 155 -10.26 -9.20 1.61
C ALA A 155 -10.89 -9.40 0.21
N TRP A 156 -10.81 -10.60 -0.38
CA TRP A 156 -11.42 -10.92 -1.68
C TRP A 156 -12.85 -11.45 -1.58
N HIS A 157 -13.35 -11.67 -0.35
CA HIS A 157 -14.74 -12.03 -0.08
C HIS A 157 -15.60 -10.77 0.09
N ALA A 158 -15.40 -9.76 -0.74
CA ALA A 158 -16.12 -8.50 -0.65
C ALA A 158 -17.37 -8.48 -1.55
N LEU A 159 -18.31 -7.56 -1.25
CA LEU A 159 -19.43 -7.29 -2.14
C LEU A 159 -18.94 -6.69 -3.47
N PRO A 160 -19.51 -7.09 -4.62
CA PRO A 160 -19.17 -6.49 -5.89
C PRO A 160 -19.65 -5.03 -5.99
N ASN A 161 -18.94 -4.21 -6.76
CA ASN A 161 -19.33 -2.83 -7.07
C ASN A 161 -19.17 -2.45 -8.56
N ASP A 162 -18.84 -3.42 -9.42
CA ASP A 162 -18.65 -3.25 -10.86
C ASP A 162 -19.35 -4.38 -11.66
N GLY A 163 -20.64 -4.58 -11.39
CA GLY A 163 -21.40 -5.70 -11.93
C GLY A 163 -21.17 -7.02 -11.19
N GLN A 164 -21.74 -8.11 -11.71
CA GLN A 164 -21.79 -9.38 -10.99
C GLN A 164 -20.39 -9.96 -10.74
N GLY A 165 -20.05 -10.18 -9.47
CA GLY A 165 -18.82 -10.85 -9.05
C GLY A 165 -17.52 -10.06 -9.30
N LYS A 166 -17.61 -8.75 -9.53
CA LYS A 166 -16.45 -7.90 -9.81
C LYS A 166 -16.41 -6.63 -8.96
N ARG A 167 -15.18 -6.17 -8.71
CA ARG A 167 -14.92 -4.87 -8.10
C ARG A 167 -14.07 -4.00 -9.01
N LYS A 168 -14.38 -2.69 -8.99
CA LYS A 168 -13.79 -1.66 -9.84
C LYS A 168 -12.38 -1.29 -9.40
N LEU A 169 -11.52 -1.06 -10.38
CA LEU A 169 -10.23 -0.39 -10.25
C LEU A 169 -10.25 0.89 -11.11
N ALA A 170 -9.19 1.69 -11.02
CA ALA A 170 -9.01 2.82 -11.92
C ALA A 170 -8.95 2.39 -13.41
N GLU A 171 -9.09 3.37 -14.30
CA GLU A 171 -8.95 3.17 -15.76
C GLU A 171 -9.90 2.11 -16.33
N SER A 172 -11.12 2.05 -15.79
CA SER A 172 -12.17 1.11 -16.21
C SER A 172 -11.75 -0.36 -16.13
N ARG A 173 -10.79 -0.68 -15.27
CA ARG A 173 -10.40 -2.06 -14.95
C ARG A 173 -11.26 -2.60 -13.81
N SER A 174 -11.29 -3.93 -13.69
CA SER A 174 -11.89 -4.60 -12.54
C SER A 174 -11.21 -5.93 -12.26
N TYR A 175 -11.44 -6.45 -11.06
CA TYR A 175 -10.99 -7.77 -10.64
C TYR A 175 -12.16 -8.60 -10.12
N ALA A 176 -12.01 -9.93 -10.14
CA ALA A 176 -13.04 -10.85 -9.67
C ALA A 176 -12.99 -10.98 -8.14
N VAL A 177 -14.15 -10.89 -7.50
CA VAL A 177 -14.32 -11.23 -6.07
C VAL A 177 -14.88 -12.63 -5.91
N LYS A 178 -14.77 -13.18 -4.70
CA LYS A 178 -15.35 -14.48 -4.35
C LYS A 178 -16.85 -14.33 -4.06
N SER A 179 -17.63 -15.36 -4.40
CA SER A 179 -19.10 -15.34 -4.34
C SER A 179 -19.66 -15.37 -2.91
N SER A 180 -18.95 -15.95 -1.96
CA SER A 180 -19.27 -15.83 -0.53
C SER A 180 -18.68 -14.53 -0.01
N HIS A 181 -19.53 -13.64 0.49
CA HIS A 181 -19.08 -12.35 1.03
C HIS A 181 -18.79 -12.44 2.53
N VAL A 182 -17.96 -11.54 3.03
CA VAL A 182 -17.71 -11.36 4.47
C VAL A 182 -19.07 -11.10 5.14
N PRO A 183 -19.40 -11.83 6.23
CA PRO A 183 -20.63 -11.60 6.99
C PRO A 183 -20.76 -10.15 7.47
N LYS A 184 -21.98 -9.64 7.62
CA LYS A 184 -22.21 -8.26 8.08
C LYS A 184 -21.76 -8.05 9.52
N GLU A 185 -21.67 -9.13 10.26
CA GLU A 185 -21.27 -9.21 11.66
C GLU A 185 -19.74 -9.16 11.82
N ALA A 186 -18.97 -9.11 10.72
CA ALA A 186 -17.52 -9.01 10.81
C ALA A 186 -17.09 -7.68 11.45
N GLU A 187 -16.24 -7.80 12.45
CA GLU A 187 -15.66 -6.66 13.16
C GLU A 187 -14.26 -6.41 12.60
N TYR A 188 -14.04 -5.19 12.13
CA TYR A 188 -12.79 -4.80 11.49
C TYR A 188 -11.88 -4.01 12.43
N ALA A 189 -10.57 -4.15 12.23
CA ALA A 189 -9.57 -3.32 12.90
C ALA A 189 -8.48 -2.83 11.94
N LEU A 190 -7.91 -1.68 12.30
CA LEU A 190 -6.74 -1.12 11.64
C LEU A 190 -5.57 -2.10 11.75
N ALA A 191 -5.01 -2.49 10.62
CA ALA A 191 -3.86 -3.39 10.60
C ALA A 191 -2.95 -3.14 9.39
N VAL A 192 -1.68 -3.50 9.54
CA VAL A 192 -0.73 -3.62 8.42
C VAL A 192 -1.12 -4.84 7.60
N PHE A 193 -1.39 -4.63 6.32
CA PHE A 193 -1.70 -5.71 5.38
C PHE A 193 -0.59 -5.95 4.35
N MET A 194 0.35 -5.02 4.22
CA MET A 194 1.43 -5.11 3.23
C MET A 194 2.65 -4.31 3.71
N VAL A 195 3.85 -4.86 3.50
CA VAL A 195 5.13 -4.22 3.77
C VAL A 195 6.02 -4.35 2.54
N VAL A 196 6.35 -3.24 1.90
CA VAL A 196 7.15 -3.22 0.66
C VAL A 196 8.46 -2.46 0.83
N PRO A 197 9.52 -2.82 0.07
CA PRO A 197 10.70 -1.98 -0.04
C PRO A 197 10.37 -0.64 -0.70
N ILE A 198 11.11 0.41 -0.35
CA ILE A 198 11.09 1.67 -1.08
C ILE A 198 12.19 1.60 -2.14
N THR A 199 11.79 1.29 -3.37
CA THR A 199 12.71 1.05 -4.50
C THR A 199 13.06 2.32 -5.26
N ALA A 200 12.27 3.39 -5.10
CA ALA A 200 12.57 4.70 -5.64
C ALA A 200 11.81 5.83 -4.91
N LEU A 201 12.37 7.03 -5.00
CA LEU A 201 11.71 8.30 -4.77
C LEU A 201 11.53 9.00 -6.11
N THR A 202 10.30 9.28 -6.52
CA THR A 202 10.02 9.94 -7.81
C THR A 202 9.50 11.35 -7.57
N VAL A 203 10.24 12.36 -8.04
CA VAL A 203 9.81 13.78 -8.05
C VAL A 203 9.17 14.09 -9.40
N ILE A 204 7.98 14.67 -9.40
CA ILE A 204 7.27 15.04 -10.62
C ILE A 204 7.71 16.43 -11.06
N VAL A 205 8.12 16.55 -12.32
CA VAL A 205 8.62 17.81 -12.89
C VAL A 205 7.56 18.89 -12.74
N SER A 206 7.99 20.09 -12.33
CA SER A 206 7.15 21.28 -12.17
C SER A 206 7.80 22.46 -12.89
N PRO A 207 7.01 23.38 -13.49
CA PRO A 207 7.52 24.67 -13.95
C PRO A 207 8.03 25.54 -12.80
N ASP A 208 7.58 25.29 -11.56
CA ASP A 208 8.14 25.93 -10.37
C ASP A 208 9.48 25.28 -9.99
N THR A 209 10.55 25.92 -10.48
CA THR A 209 11.93 25.47 -10.27
C THR A 209 12.37 25.46 -8.80
N GLN A 210 11.81 26.34 -7.96
CA GLN A 210 12.15 26.38 -6.55
C GLN A 210 11.61 25.14 -5.85
N THR A 211 10.31 24.89 -5.98
CA THR A 211 9.66 23.69 -5.42
C THR A 211 10.33 22.41 -5.91
N LEU A 212 10.64 22.33 -7.21
CA LEU A 212 11.34 21.16 -7.78
C LEU A 212 12.71 20.93 -7.14
N THR A 213 13.49 21.99 -6.97
CA THR A 213 14.84 21.93 -6.38
C THR A 213 14.76 21.45 -4.93
N GLU A 214 13.89 22.06 -4.13
CA GLU A 214 13.68 21.70 -2.72
C GLU A 214 13.28 20.22 -2.57
N ARG A 215 12.37 19.73 -3.41
CA ARG A 215 11.95 18.32 -3.40
C ARG A 215 13.08 17.36 -3.78
N LEU A 216 13.88 17.70 -4.79
CA LEU A 216 15.02 16.88 -5.20
C LEU A 216 16.09 16.82 -4.12
N GLU A 217 16.37 17.94 -3.47
CA GLU A 217 17.31 17.99 -2.34
C GLU A 217 16.83 17.12 -1.19
N GLN A 218 15.56 17.27 -0.76
CA GLN A 218 14.96 16.42 0.27
C GLN A 218 15.07 14.92 -0.07
N ALA A 219 14.76 14.54 -1.31
CA ALA A 219 14.80 13.14 -1.74
C ALA A 219 16.22 12.55 -1.72
N ARG A 220 17.22 13.34 -2.16
CA ARG A 220 18.62 12.90 -2.25
C ARG A 220 19.25 12.62 -0.88
N LEU A 221 18.78 13.27 0.18
CA LEU A 221 19.29 13.06 1.54
C LEU A 221 19.01 11.65 2.07
N THR A 222 18.07 10.91 1.47
CA THR A 222 17.66 9.58 1.95
C THR A 222 18.60 8.44 1.48
N GLY A 223 19.43 8.65 0.46
CA GLY A 223 20.21 7.58 -0.17
C GLY A 223 19.38 6.52 -0.93
N ILE A 224 18.05 6.67 -0.98
CA ILE A 224 17.15 5.89 -1.85
C ILE A 224 17.31 6.42 -3.29
N PRO A 225 17.24 5.56 -4.34
CA PRO A 225 17.32 6.03 -5.72
C PRO A 225 16.27 7.11 -6.02
N VAL A 226 16.72 8.27 -6.51
CA VAL A 226 15.85 9.41 -6.85
C VAL A 226 15.66 9.48 -8.36
N LEU A 227 14.41 9.56 -8.80
CA LEU A 227 14.01 9.67 -10.19
C LEU A 227 13.22 10.96 -10.42
N MET A 228 13.21 11.40 -11.66
CA MET A 228 12.29 12.44 -12.15
C MET A 228 11.33 11.83 -13.16
N ALA A 229 10.10 12.32 -13.17
CA ALA A 229 9.10 11.95 -14.16
C ALA A 229 8.21 13.14 -14.48
N ASP A 230 7.65 13.14 -15.68
CA ASP A 230 6.55 14.04 -16.02
C ASP A 230 5.23 13.52 -15.40
N GLU A 231 4.21 14.38 -15.42
CA GLU A 231 2.86 14.07 -14.92
C GLU A 231 2.18 12.92 -15.68
#